data_AF-A0A8E2EFM5-F1
#
_entry.id   AF-A0A8E2EFM5-F1
#
_cell.length_a   1.000
_cell.length_b   1.000
_cell.length_c   1.000
_cell.angle_alpha   90.00
_cell.angle_beta   90.00
_cell.angle_gamma   90.00
#
_symmetry.space_group_name_H-M   'P 1'
#
loop_
_entity.id
_entity.type
_entity.pdbx_description
1 polymer ?
#
loop_
_entity_poly.entity_id
_entity_poly.type
_entity_poly.pdbx_seq_one_letter_code
_entity_poly.pdbx_strand_id
1 'polypeptide(L)' 'GHDKIVELLLSKGADVNAQGEYFGNALQGASYRGHDKIVELLLSKGADVNAQDG' A
#
# COMPACT_ATOMS: atom_id res chain seq x y z
N GLY A 1 10.75 -5.53 -3.54
CA GLY A 1 10.95 -6.84 -4.21
C GLY A 1 9.76 -7.27 -5.06
N HIS A 2 8.55 -6.73 -4.81
CA HIS A 2 7.33 -7.04 -5.55
C HIS A 2 6.74 -5.81 -6.24
N ASP A 3 7.58 -4.80 -6.49
CA ASP A 3 7.17 -3.44 -6.85
C ASP A 3 6.38 -3.44 -8.17
N LYS A 4 6.81 -4.26 -9.15
CA LYS A 4 6.08 -4.46 -10.43
C LYS A 4 4.72 -5.13 -10.27
N ILE A 5 4.57 -6.00 -9.28
CA ILE A 5 3.29 -6.67 -9.00
C ILE A 5 2.32 -5.67 -8.36
N VAL A 6 2.81 -4.86 -7.42
CA VAL A 6 2.02 -3.79 -6.81
C VAL A 6 1.55 -2.80 -7.89
N GLU A 7 2.44 -2.39 -8.80
CA GLU A 7 2.09 -1.51 -9.91
C GLU A 7 1.04 -2.13 -10.83
N LEU A 8 1.18 -3.41 -11.19
CA LEU A 8 0.19 -4.12 -12.00
C LEU A 8 -1.19 -4.14 -11.32
N LEU A 9 -1.26 -4.48 -10.03
CA LEU A 9 -2.53 -4.53 -9.31
C LEU A 9 -3.22 -3.16 -9.25
N LEU A 10 -2.46 -2.11 -8.93
CA LEU A 10 -2.99 -0.74 -8.92
C LEU A 10 -3.44 -0.29 -10.32
N SER A 11 -2.71 -0.69 -11.37
CA SER A 11 -3.13 -0.42 -12.77
C SER A 11 -4.42 -1.14 -13.18
N LYS A 12 -4.79 -2.21 -12.46
CA LYS A 12 -6.05 -2.95 -12.65
C LYS A 12 -7.17 -2.46 -11.75
N GLY A 13 -6.97 -1.35 -11.03
CA GLY A 13 -7.99 -0.74 -10.19
C GLY A 13 -8.11 -1.36 -8.79
N ALA A 14 -7.05 -2.03 -8.31
CA ALA A 14 -6.98 -2.37 -6.89
C ALA A 14 -7.09 -1.10 -6.05
N ASP A 15 -7.94 -1.14 -5.01
CA ASP A 15 -8.07 -0.02 -4.08
C ASP A 15 -6.79 0.12 -3.25
N VAL A 16 -6.11 1.24 -3.43
CA VAL A 16 -4.84 1.57 -2.76
C VAL A 16 -5.02 1.69 -1.23
N ASN A 17 -6.24 1.99 -0.78
CA ASN A 17 -6.59 2.21 0.62
C ASN A 17 -7.33 1.03 1.26
N ALA A 18 -7.45 -0.09 0.56
CA ALA A 18 -8.07 -1.30 1.10
C ALA A 18 -7.41 -1.70 2.43
N GLN A 19 -8.22 -1.81 3.48
CA GLN A 19 -7.79 -2.25 4.80
C GLN A 19 -8.00 -3.76 4.94
N GLY A 20 -6.97 -4.46 5.42
CA GLY A 20 -7.10 -5.83 5.90
C GLY A 20 -7.62 -5.86 7.33
N GLU A 21 -8.09 -7.02 7.79
CA GLU A 21 -8.65 -7.18 9.15
C GLU A 21 -7.59 -7.04 10.25
N TYR A 22 -6.35 -7.51 10.02
CA TYR A 22 -5.35 -7.65 11.08
C TYR A 22 -4.06 -6.84 10.89
N PHE A 23 -3.78 -6.35 9.68
CA PHE A 23 -2.48 -5.77 9.32
C PHE A 23 -2.58 -4.35 8.77
N GLY A 24 -3.74 -3.71 8.91
CA GLY A 24 -4.02 -2.43 8.29
C GLY A 24 -4.01 -2.49 6.78
N ASN A 25 -3.70 -1.38 6.13
CA ASN A 25 -3.61 -1.25 4.68
C ASN A 25 -2.20 -1.56 4.13
N ALA A 26 -2.09 -1.56 2.80
CA ALA A 26 -0.84 -1.84 2.11
C ALA A 26 0.31 -0.89 2.48
N LEU A 27 0.00 0.37 2.80
CA LEU A 27 0.99 1.39 3.17
C LEU A 27 1.61 1.10 4.54
N GLN A 28 0.80 0.73 5.52
CA GLN A 28 1.27 0.35 6.86
C GLN A 28 2.13 -0.93 6.79
N GLY A 29 1.68 -1.95 6.05
CA GLY A 29 2.44 -3.19 5.86
C GLY A 29 3.79 -2.96 5.17
N ALA A 30 3.84 -2.11 4.13
CA ALA A 30 5.08 -1.75 3.44
C ALA A 30 6.04 -0.97 4.35
N SER A 31 5.51 -0.04 5.15
CA SER A 31 6.29 0.77 6.09
C SER A 31 6.89 -0.09 7.20
N TYR A 32 6.09 -0.98 7.80
CA TYR A 32 6.55 -1.90 8.85
C TYR A 32 7.68 -2.82 8.40
N ARG A 33 7.68 -3.23 7.12
CA ARG A 33 8.72 -4.10 6.53
C ARG A 33 9.91 -3.32 5.93
N GLY A 34 9.91 -1.99 5.97
CA GLY A 34 10.97 -1.17 5.38
C GLY A 34 11.03 -1.29 3.85
N HIS A 35 9.88 -1.36 3.17
CA HIS A 35 9.80 -1.45 1.72
C HIS A 35 9.65 -0.07 1.08
N ASP A 36 10.70 0.76 1.18
CA ASP A 36 10.67 2.18 0.78
C ASP A 36 10.11 2.43 -0.62
N LYS A 37 10.51 1.62 -1.61
CA LYS A 37 9.99 1.73 -2.99
C LYS A 37 8.49 1.46 -3.10
N ILE A 38 7.97 0.54 -2.30
CA ILE A 38 6.52 0.23 -2.28
C ILE A 38 5.77 1.36 -1.56
N VAL A 39 6.35 1.93 -0.49
CA VAL A 39 5.80 3.11 0.19
C VAL A 39 5.67 4.27 -0.79
N GLU A 40 6.75 4.63 -1.49
CA GLU A 40 6.74 5.70 -2.50
C GLU A 40 5.70 5.45 -3.60
N LEU A 41 5.60 4.20 -4.09
CA LEU A 41 4.63 3.83 -5.11
C LEU A 41 3.18 4.00 -4.61
N LEU A 42 2.85 3.51 -3.41
CA LEU A 42 1.51 3.63 -2.83
C LEU A 42 1.13 5.10 -2.61
N LEU A 43 2.06 5.91 -2.08
CA LEU A 43 1.86 7.35 -1.92
C LEU A 43 1.60 8.05 -3.26
N SER A 44 2.36 7.69 -4.30
CA SER A 44 2.16 8.24 -5.65
C SER A 44 0.79 7.89 -6.25
N LYS A 45 0.13 6.85 -5.74
CA LYS A 45 -1.20 6.39 -6.15
C LYS A 45 -2.31 6.86 -5.22
N GLY A 46 -2.01 7.73 -4.25
CA GLY A 46 -3.01 8.35 -3.38
C GLY A 46 -3.36 7.54 -2.14
N ALA A 47 -2.44 6.70 -1.66
CA ALA A 47 -2.59 6.05 -0.36
C ALA A 47 -2.77 7.11 0.76
N ASP A 48 -3.75 6.91 1.64
CA ASP A 48 -3.98 7.77 2.78
C ASP A 48 -2.97 7.48 3.89
N VAL A 49 -2.10 8.46 4.13
CA VAL A 49 -1.07 8.41 5.18
C VAL A 49 -1.65 8.40 6.58
N ASN A 50 -2.89 8.86 6.74
CA ASN A 50 -3.58 8.95 8.03
C ASN A 50 -4.60 7.83 8.21
N ALA A 51 -4.63 6.83 7.33
CA ALA A 51 -5.48 5.67 7.51
C ALA A 51 -5.19 5.03 8.88
N GLN A 52 -6.22 4.90 9.69
CA GLN A 52 -6.15 4.26 11.00
C GLN A 52 -6.78 2.88 10.91
N ASP A 53 -6.15 1.90 11.54
CA ASP A 53 -6.78 0.60 11.75
C ASP A 53 -7.98 0.77 12.69
N GLY A 54 -9.02 -0.05 12.48
CA GLY A 54 -10.22 -0.06 13.31
C GLY A 54 -10.01 -0.68 14.69
#